data_AF-G3VB14-F1
#
_entry.id   AF-G3VB14-F1
#
_cell.length_a   1.000
_cell.length_b   1.000
_cell.length_c   1.000
_cell.angle_alpha   90.00
_cell.angle_beta   90.00
_cell.angle_gamma   90.00
#
_symmetry.space_group_name_H-M   'P 1'
#
loop_
_entity.id
_entity.type
_entity.pdbx_description
1 polymer ?
#
loop_
_entity_poly.entity_id
_entity_poly.type
_entity_poly.pdbx_seq_one_letter_code
_entity_poly.pdbx_strand_id
1 'polypeptide(L)'
;MPEPARDAQPDLYRDTWVRYLGYANEVGEAFRAIVPTSLVWLSYGVASSYVVADAVDKGKKAGAAASPETSKTTKMAVAVVDTFVWQALASVAIPGFTINRLCAASLYVLGRATRWPLAARKWTTTAVGLLAIPVIIHPIDRSVDFLMDSSLRKIYPSQEKPSSA
;
A
#
# COMPACT_ATOMS: atom_id res chain seq x y z
N MET A 1 -18.43 -35.69 -7.52
CA MET A 1 -18.97 -34.35 -7.20
C MET A 1 -17.87 -33.63 -6.43
N PRO A 2 -17.39 -32.45 -6.84
CA PRO A 2 -16.40 -31.71 -6.06
C PRO A 2 -17.07 -31.12 -4.81
N GLU A 3 -16.39 -31.20 -3.66
CA GLU A 3 -16.85 -30.59 -2.39
C GLU A 3 -16.99 -29.07 -2.52
N PRO A 4 -17.99 -28.44 -1.86
CA PRO A 4 -18.07 -26.98 -1.78
C PRO A 4 -16.89 -26.44 -0.96
N ALA A 5 -16.07 -25.60 -1.60
CA ALA A 5 -14.95 -24.91 -0.97
C ALA A 5 -15.45 -24.14 0.26
N ARG A 6 -14.80 -24.42 1.40
CA ARG A 6 -15.04 -23.77 2.70
C ARG A 6 -15.05 -22.25 2.55
N ASP A 7 -16.06 -21.62 3.14
CA ASP A 7 -16.22 -20.18 3.29
C ASP A 7 -14.90 -19.48 3.64
N ALA A 8 -14.19 -18.96 2.63
CA ALA A 8 -13.08 -18.05 2.83
C ALA A 8 -13.68 -16.72 3.30
N GLN A 9 -13.52 -16.40 4.60
CA GLN A 9 -13.95 -15.10 5.13
C GLN A 9 -13.33 -14.00 4.26
N PRO A 10 -14.11 -13.04 3.74
CA PRO A 10 -13.56 -11.94 2.95
C PRO A 10 -12.53 -11.19 3.79
N ASP A 11 -11.32 -11.05 3.27
CA ASP A 11 -10.26 -10.32 3.96
C ASP A 11 -10.65 -8.84 3.93
N LEU A 12 -11.08 -8.29 5.07
CA LEU A 12 -11.55 -6.91 5.20
C LEU A 12 -10.55 -5.89 4.63
N TYR A 13 -9.26 -6.18 4.73
CA TYR A 13 -8.20 -5.30 4.27
C TYR A 13 -7.90 -5.48 2.77
N ARG A 14 -8.28 -6.61 2.17
CA ARG A 14 -7.99 -6.94 0.77
C ARG A 14 -9.20 -6.78 -0.15
N ASP A 15 -10.35 -7.27 0.29
CA ASP A 15 -11.56 -7.45 -0.51
C ASP A 15 -12.60 -6.34 -0.31
N THR A 16 -12.34 -5.42 0.64
CA THR A 16 -13.26 -4.32 0.97
C THR A 16 -12.68 -2.95 0.61
N TRP A 17 -13.54 -1.94 0.55
CA TRP A 17 -13.22 -0.53 0.30
C TRP A 17 -12.19 0.06 1.27
N VAL A 18 -11.95 -0.59 2.41
CA VAL A 18 -10.95 -0.19 3.39
C VAL A 18 -9.54 -0.18 2.79
N ARG A 19 -9.26 -1.00 1.77
CA ARG A 19 -8.00 -0.97 1.00
C ARG A 19 -7.70 0.41 0.41
N TYR A 20 -8.72 1.18 0.03
CA TYR A 20 -8.53 2.52 -0.52
C TYR A 20 -8.00 3.53 0.50
N LEU A 21 -8.14 3.27 1.81
CA LEU A 21 -7.52 4.10 2.84
C LEU A 21 -5.99 4.00 2.80
N GLY A 22 -5.46 2.85 2.40
CA GLY A 22 -4.03 2.66 2.13
C GLY A 22 -3.53 3.51 0.97
N TYR A 23 -4.41 3.97 0.07
CA TYR A 23 -4.06 4.84 -1.06
C TYR A 23 -4.42 6.32 -0.85
N ALA A 24 -4.75 6.71 0.39
CA ALA A 24 -5.13 8.08 0.70
C ALA A 24 -3.97 9.06 0.43
N ASN A 25 -2.72 8.63 0.66
CA ASN A 25 -1.53 9.45 0.45
C ASN A 25 -1.27 9.78 -1.02
N GLU A 26 -1.59 8.88 -1.95
CA GLU A 26 -1.47 9.11 -3.40
C GLU A 26 -2.43 10.20 -3.86
N VAL A 27 -3.65 10.17 -3.33
CA VAL A 27 -4.63 11.23 -3.57
C VAL A 27 -4.11 12.55 -3.01
N GLY A 28 -3.60 12.56 -1.77
CA GLY A 28 -2.98 13.75 -1.19
C GLY A 28 -1.84 14.31 -2.03
N GLU A 29 -0.94 13.45 -2.52
CA GLU A 29 0.17 13.83 -3.39
C GLU A 29 -0.29 14.36 -4.75
N ALA A 30 -1.34 13.79 -5.35
CA ALA A 30 -1.92 14.31 -6.59
C ALA A 30 -2.48 15.73 -6.42
N PHE A 31 -3.07 16.03 -5.25
CA PHE A 31 -3.62 17.35 -4.94
C PHE A 31 -2.60 18.35 -4.39
N ARG A 32 -1.34 17.95 -4.13
CA ARG A 32 -0.30 18.79 -3.49
C ARG A 32 -0.09 20.15 -4.14
N ALA A 33 -0.35 20.27 -5.44
CA ALA A 33 -0.22 21.53 -6.16
C ALA A 33 -1.31 22.57 -5.80
N ILE A 34 -2.43 22.11 -5.23
CA ILE A 34 -3.66 22.87 -4.99
C ILE A 34 -3.97 22.98 -3.48
N VAL A 35 -3.75 21.92 -2.71
CA VAL A 35 -4.05 21.88 -1.26
C VAL A 35 -2.82 22.21 -0.42
N PRO A 36 -2.98 22.74 0.81
CA PRO A 36 -1.84 22.96 1.70
C PRO A 36 -1.19 21.64 2.09
N THR A 37 0.12 21.67 2.33
CA THR A 37 0.90 20.47 2.65
C THR A 37 0.36 19.73 3.88
N SER A 38 -0.25 20.43 4.85
CA SER A 38 -0.88 19.80 6.02
C SER A 38 -1.92 18.75 5.67
N LEU A 39 -2.74 18.97 4.63
CA LEU A 39 -3.71 17.98 4.16
C LEU A 39 -3.02 16.75 3.55
N VAL A 40 -1.89 16.95 2.89
CA VAL A 40 -1.06 15.85 2.38
C VAL A 40 -0.51 15.03 3.55
N TRP A 41 0.04 15.67 4.59
CA TRP A 41 0.49 14.97 5.81
C TRP A 41 -0.63 14.21 6.51
N LEU A 42 -1.85 14.77 6.56
CA LEU A 42 -3.01 14.06 7.09
C LEU A 42 -3.35 12.81 6.28
N SER A 43 -3.25 12.88 4.94
CA SER A 43 -3.49 11.72 4.08
C SER A 43 -2.46 10.60 4.32
N TYR A 44 -1.19 10.94 4.57
CA TYR A 44 -0.18 9.99 5.03
C TYR A 44 -0.52 9.42 6.42
N GLY A 45 -1.05 10.25 7.32
CA GLY A 45 -1.53 9.81 8.62
C GLY A 45 -2.62 8.75 8.51
N VAL A 46 -3.63 8.98 7.66
CA VAL A 46 -4.72 8.02 7.40
C VAL A 46 -4.18 6.70 6.84
N ALA A 47 -3.35 6.76 5.80
CA ALA A 47 -2.76 5.58 5.19
C ALA A 47 -1.87 4.80 6.18
N SER A 48 -1.03 5.50 6.94
CA SER A 48 -0.16 4.88 7.97
C SER A 48 -0.97 4.20 9.08
N SER A 49 -2.07 4.84 9.51
CA SER A 49 -2.98 4.27 10.52
C SER A 49 -3.60 2.96 10.04
N TYR A 50 -3.99 2.92 8.77
CA TYR A 50 -4.54 1.72 8.13
C TYR A 50 -3.50 0.58 8.08
N VAL A 51 -2.27 0.87 7.65
CA VAL A 51 -1.18 -0.12 7.60
C VAL A 51 -0.89 -0.72 8.98
N VAL A 52 -0.86 0.13 10.02
CA VAL A 52 -0.66 -0.33 11.40
C VAL A 52 -1.82 -1.21 11.85
N ALA A 53 -3.07 -0.85 11.54
CA ALA A 53 -4.24 -1.64 11.88
C ALA A 53 -4.22 -3.04 11.21
N ASP A 54 -3.88 -3.12 9.92
CA ASP A 54 -3.77 -4.40 9.19
C ASP A 54 -2.67 -5.30 9.80
N ALA A 55 -1.50 -4.72 10.10
CA ALA A 55 -0.39 -5.45 10.72
C ALA A 55 -0.76 -6.02 12.10
N VAL A 56 -1.47 -5.25 12.92
CA VAL A 56 -1.94 -5.70 14.24
C VAL A 56 -3.00 -6.79 14.12
N ASP A 57 -3.95 -6.66 13.20
CA ASP A 57 -5.00 -7.67 12.99
C ASP A 57 -4.41 -9.02 12.55
N LYS A 58 -3.51 -9.00 11.56
CA LYS A 58 -2.83 -10.23 11.09
C LYS A 58 -1.90 -10.82 12.15
N GLY A 59 -1.22 -9.99 12.93
CA GLY A 59 -0.41 -10.44 14.06
C GLY A 59 -1.21 -11.19 15.12
N LYS A 60 -2.40 -10.68 15.49
CA LYS A 60 -3.30 -11.32 16.45
C LYS A 60 -3.83 -12.66 15.91
N LYS A 61 -4.23 -12.71 14.64
CA LYS A 61 -4.70 -13.94 13.97
C LYS A 61 -3.60 -15.02 13.91
N ALA A 62 -2.38 -14.65 13.53
CA ALA A 62 -1.22 -15.56 13.54
C ALA A 62 -0.90 -16.09 14.94
N GLY A 63 -1.10 -15.26 15.97
CA GLY A 63 -0.97 -15.65 17.36
C GLY A 63 -2.03 -16.64 17.81
N ALA A 64 -3.29 -16.42 17.45
CA ALA A 64 -4.37 -17.33 17.81
C ALA A 64 -4.24 -18.72 17.15
N ALA A 65 -3.66 -18.79 15.94
CA ALA A 65 -3.46 -20.03 15.19
C ALA A 65 -2.20 -20.84 15.58
N ALA A 66 -1.34 -20.34 16.47
CA ALA A 66 -0.09 -21.01 16.84
C ALA A 66 -0.29 -22.08 17.94
N SER A 67 0.08 -23.34 17.62
CA SER A 67 0.11 -24.47 18.56
C SER A 67 1.16 -24.28 19.68
N PRO A 68 0.94 -24.84 20.88
CA PRO A 68 1.78 -24.63 22.08
C PRO A 68 3.25 -25.07 21.95
N GLU A 69 3.59 -25.93 20.97
CA GLU A 69 4.94 -26.42 20.68
C GLU A 69 5.83 -25.42 19.92
N THR A 70 5.27 -24.37 19.29
CA THR A 70 6.08 -23.37 18.58
C THR A 70 6.10 -22.03 19.31
N SER A 71 7.23 -21.31 19.24
CA SER A 71 7.38 -19.95 19.76
C SER A 71 6.34 -19.00 19.16
N LYS A 72 5.17 -18.93 19.81
CA LYS A 72 3.99 -18.14 19.46
C LYS A 72 4.35 -16.68 19.24
N THR A 73 5.18 -16.13 20.11
CA THR A 73 5.68 -14.76 20.05
C THR A 73 6.53 -14.51 18.79
N THR A 74 7.38 -15.47 18.40
CA THR A 74 8.21 -15.34 17.19
C THR A 74 7.35 -15.38 15.92
N LYS A 75 6.38 -16.30 15.82
CA LYS A 75 5.46 -16.39 14.67
C LYS A 75 4.60 -15.13 14.52
N MET A 76 4.08 -14.61 15.64
CA MET A 76 3.35 -13.34 15.65
C MET A 76 4.23 -12.17 15.21
N ALA A 77 5.43 -12.03 15.77
CA ALA A 77 6.34 -10.94 15.45
C ALA A 77 6.73 -10.96 13.96
N VAL A 78 7.05 -12.12 13.41
CA VAL A 78 7.38 -12.27 11.98
C VAL A 78 6.18 -11.88 11.10
N ALA A 79 4.96 -12.34 11.43
CA ALA A 79 3.77 -12.00 10.65
C ALA A 79 3.42 -10.50 10.69
N VAL A 80 3.60 -9.85 11.85
CA VAL A 80 3.42 -8.39 12.00
C VAL A 80 4.43 -7.64 11.16
N VAL A 81 5.72 -8.01 11.25
CA VAL A 81 6.79 -7.34 10.51
C VAL A 81 6.62 -7.54 9.00
N ASP A 82 6.34 -8.77 8.55
CA ASP A 82 6.11 -9.08 7.14
C ASP A 82 4.94 -8.26 6.59
N THR A 83 3.80 -8.26 7.28
CA THR A 83 2.62 -7.48 6.87
C THR A 83 2.89 -5.98 6.89
N PHE A 84 3.52 -5.47 7.94
CA PHE A 84 3.80 -4.05 8.08
C PHE A 84 4.74 -3.56 6.97
N VAL A 85 5.82 -4.28 6.70
CA VAL A 85 6.77 -3.93 5.64
C VAL A 85 6.10 -4.02 4.27
N TRP A 86 5.34 -5.08 4.02
CA TRP A 86 4.60 -5.24 2.76
C TRP A 86 3.66 -4.08 2.52
N GLN A 87 2.78 -3.80 3.50
CA GLN A 87 1.79 -2.74 3.40
C GLN A 87 2.42 -1.34 3.34
N ALA A 88 3.46 -1.08 4.13
CA ALA A 88 4.15 0.21 4.08
C ALA A 88 4.78 0.46 2.71
N LEU A 89 5.35 -0.56 2.08
CA LEU A 89 5.96 -0.45 0.75
C LEU A 89 4.91 -0.39 -0.37
N ALA A 90 3.95 -1.31 -0.36
CA ALA A 90 2.94 -1.46 -1.40
C ALA A 90 1.91 -0.33 -1.41
N SER A 91 1.54 0.17 -0.24
CA SER A 91 0.45 1.14 -0.12
C SER A 91 0.95 2.56 0.07
N VAL A 92 2.05 2.80 0.78
CA VAL A 92 2.42 4.18 1.21
C VAL A 92 3.68 4.70 0.53
N ALA A 93 4.77 3.94 0.56
CA ALA A 93 6.08 4.45 0.19
C ALA A 93 6.26 4.52 -1.34
N ILE A 94 6.04 3.42 -2.05
CA ILE A 94 6.33 3.33 -3.48
C ILE A 94 5.30 4.10 -4.33
N PRO A 95 3.98 3.92 -4.14
CA PRO A 95 3.02 4.65 -4.96
C PRO A 95 2.98 6.14 -4.59
N GLY A 96 3.05 6.49 -3.30
CA GLY A 96 3.16 7.88 -2.85
C GLY A 96 4.37 8.62 -3.44
N PHE A 97 5.56 8.01 -3.42
CA PHE A 97 6.75 8.59 -4.06
C PHE A 97 6.58 8.75 -5.58
N THR A 98 6.02 7.73 -6.23
CA THR A 98 5.81 7.70 -7.69
C THR A 98 4.87 8.83 -8.12
N ILE A 99 3.72 8.99 -7.46
CA ILE A 99 2.76 10.06 -7.76
C ILE A 99 3.37 11.44 -7.48
N ASN A 100 4.08 11.62 -6.37
CA ASN A 100 4.75 12.89 -6.08
C ASN A 100 5.77 13.27 -7.17
N ARG A 101 6.59 12.32 -7.63
CA ARG A 101 7.54 12.55 -8.73
C ARG A 101 6.84 12.82 -10.05
N LEU A 102 5.77 12.08 -10.37
CA LEU A 102 4.97 12.29 -11.58
C LEU A 102 4.34 13.68 -11.60
N CYS A 103 3.72 14.10 -10.49
CA CYS A 103 3.11 15.43 -10.38
C CYS A 103 4.17 16.54 -10.44
N ALA A 104 5.30 16.39 -9.75
CA ALA A 104 6.40 17.35 -9.81
C ALA A 104 6.97 17.49 -11.24
N ALA A 105 7.21 16.36 -11.91
CA ALA A 105 7.69 16.34 -13.30
C ALA A 105 6.67 16.95 -14.26
N SER A 106 5.39 16.60 -14.12
CA SER A 106 4.30 17.15 -14.95
C SER A 106 4.21 18.66 -14.80
N LEU A 107 4.25 19.18 -13.58
CA LEU A 107 4.21 20.62 -13.32
C LEU A 107 5.45 21.34 -13.87
N TYR A 108 6.63 20.73 -13.72
CA TYR A 108 7.89 21.25 -14.25
C TYR A 108 7.86 21.32 -15.78
N VAL A 109 7.46 20.24 -16.44
CA VAL A 109 7.35 20.17 -17.91
C VAL A 109 6.30 21.15 -18.41
N LEU A 110 5.11 21.22 -17.81
CA LEU A 110 4.09 22.21 -18.18
C LEU A 110 4.59 23.64 -17.98
N GLY A 111 5.38 23.87 -16.93
CA GLY A 111 5.99 25.17 -16.64
C GLY A 111 6.98 25.62 -17.72
N ARG A 112 7.71 24.67 -18.31
CA ARG A 112 8.74 24.95 -19.31
C ARG A 112 8.22 24.91 -20.76
N ALA A 113 7.28 24.01 -21.04
CA ALA A 113 6.78 23.75 -22.39
C ALA A 113 5.56 24.60 -22.75
N THR A 114 4.80 25.09 -21.77
CA THR A 114 3.55 25.86 -22.03
C THR A 114 3.58 27.24 -21.37
N ARG A 115 2.87 28.20 -21.95
CA ARG A 115 2.62 29.53 -21.36
C ARG A 115 1.32 29.61 -20.57
N TRP A 116 0.78 28.46 -20.15
CA TRP A 116 -0.49 28.41 -19.43
C TRP A 116 -0.43 29.12 -18.07
N PRO A 117 -1.55 29.65 -17.56
CA PRO A 117 -1.61 30.21 -16.22
C PRO A 117 -1.35 29.12 -15.17
N LEU A 118 -0.79 29.52 -14.02
CA LEU A 118 -0.41 28.61 -12.93
C LEU A 118 -1.57 27.71 -12.46
N ALA A 119 -2.79 28.24 -12.41
CA ALA A 119 -3.98 27.48 -12.04
C ALA A 119 -4.22 26.30 -12.99
N ALA A 120 -4.21 26.52 -14.30
CA ALA A 120 -4.40 25.47 -15.29
C ALA A 120 -3.32 24.38 -15.15
N ARG A 121 -2.04 24.77 -14.99
CA ARG A 121 -0.95 23.79 -14.80
C ARG A 121 -1.12 22.93 -13.56
N LYS A 122 -1.58 23.51 -12.45
CA LYS A 122 -1.85 22.79 -11.20
C LYS A 122 -2.99 21.80 -11.36
N TRP A 123 -4.12 22.23 -11.93
CA TRP A 123 -5.27 21.35 -12.19
C TRP A 123 -4.93 20.22 -13.17
N THR A 124 -4.19 20.50 -14.24
CA THR A 124 -3.73 19.46 -15.17
C THR A 124 -2.80 18.47 -14.48
N THR A 125 -1.86 18.94 -13.66
CA THR A 125 -0.95 18.09 -12.90
C THR A 125 -1.71 17.17 -11.94
N THR A 126 -2.71 17.69 -11.25
CA THR A 126 -3.57 16.90 -10.36
C THR A 126 -4.39 15.86 -11.14
N ALA A 127 -4.97 16.25 -12.28
CA ALA A 127 -5.71 15.31 -13.14
C ALA A 127 -4.81 14.15 -13.63
N VAL A 128 -3.57 14.46 -14.06
CA VAL A 128 -2.58 13.45 -14.45
C VAL A 128 -2.23 12.53 -13.29
N GLY A 129 -2.01 13.08 -12.09
CA GLY A 129 -1.73 12.30 -10.89
C GLY A 129 -2.86 11.32 -10.57
N LEU A 130 -4.11 11.78 -10.55
CA LEU A 130 -5.28 10.95 -10.26
C LEU A 130 -5.51 9.85 -11.30
N LEU A 131 -5.32 10.15 -12.59
CA LEU A 131 -5.44 9.18 -13.67
C LEU A 131 -4.33 8.12 -13.64
N ALA A 132 -3.17 8.43 -13.06
CA ALA A 132 -2.07 7.49 -12.93
C ALA A 132 -2.28 6.46 -11.81
N ILE A 133 -3.04 6.78 -10.76
CA ILE A 133 -3.32 5.89 -9.61
C ILE A 133 -3.77 4.48 -10.05
N PRO A 134 -4.80 4.28 -10.89
CA PRO A 134 -5.24 2.94 -11.28
C PRO A 134 -4.19 2.13 -12.06
N VAL A 135 -3.26 2.81 -12.74
CA VAL A 135 -2.24 2.18 -13.57
C VAL A 135 -1.05 1.68 -12.74
N ILE A 136 -0.72 2.37 -11.64
CA ILE A 136 0.48 2.06 -10.83
C ILE A 136 0.27 0.93 -9.81
N ILE A 137 -0.97 0.62 -9.43
CA ILE A 137 -1.27 -0.33 -8.33
C ILE A 137 -0.74 -1.75 -8.62
N HIS A 138 -1.18 -2.37 -9.72
CA HIS A 138 -0.83 -3.77 -10.01
C HIS A 138 0.68 -4.02 -10.24
N PRO A 139 1.42 -3.14 -10.92
CA PRO A 139 2.88 -3.27 -11.05
C PRO A 139 3.61 -3.15 -9.71
N ILE A 140 3.16 -2.25 -8.83
CA ILE A 140 3.80 -2.02 -7.53
C ILE A 140 3.58 -3.23 -6.63
N ASP A 141 2.35 -3.73 -6.53
CA ASP A 141 2.03 -4.92 -5.72
C ASP A 141 2.96 -6.10 -6.11
N ARG A 142 3.10 -6.39 -7.42
CA ARG A 142 4.02 -7.44 -7.91
C ARG A 142 5.50 -7.15 -7.60
N SER A 143 5.90 -5.89 -7.62
CA SER A 143 7.28 -5.49 -7.33
C SER A 143 7.62 -5.65 -5.86
N VAL A 144 6.67 -5.32 -4.97
CA VAL A 144 6.81 -5.48 -3.52
C VAL A 144 6.82 -6.96 -3.15
N ASP A 145 5.93 -7.75 -3.73
CA ASP A 145 5.95 -9.22 -3.57
C ASP A 145 7.33 -9.79 -3.93
N PHE A 146 7.85 -9.42 -5.10
CA PHE A 146 9.17 -9.86 -5.55
C PHE A 146 10.30 -9.40 -4.62
N LEU A 147 10.25 -8.15 -4.13
CA LEU A 147 11.26 -7.59 -3.23
C LEU A 147 11.28 -8.33 -1.88
N MET A 148 10.10 -8.62 -1.33
CA MET A 148 9.96 -9.32 -0.06
C MET A 148 10.33 -10.80 -0.16
N ASP A 149 9.92 -11.47 -1.24
CA ASP A 149 10.34 -12.83 -1.57
C ASP A 149 11.87 -12.92 -1.73
N SER A 150 12.49 -11.88 -2.30
CA SER A 150 13.94 -11.82 -2.52
C SER A 150 14.75 -11.43 -1.28
N SER A 151 14.14 -10.74 -0.31
CA SER A 151 14.83 -10.16 0.85
C SER A 151 14.40 -10.81 2.17
N LEU A 152 13.24 -10.42 2.72
CA LEU A 152 12.78 -10.81 4.05
C LEU A 152 12.55 -12.32 4.17
N ARG A 153 12.00 -12.95 3.12
CA ARG A 153 11.68 -14.38 3.12
C ARG A 153 12.87 -15.30 2.91
N LYS A 154 14.03 -14.76 2.52
CA LYS A 154 15.30 -15.52 2.53
C LYS A 154 15.93 -15.59 3.93
N ILE A 155 15.57 -14.67 4.82
CA ILE A 155 16.21 -14.52 6.14
C ILE A 155 15.51 -15.39 7.20
N TYR A 156 14.25 -15.78 6.98
CA TYR A 156 13.51 -16.72 7.83
C TYR A 156 13.32 -18.07 7.09
N PRO A 157 13.71 -19.21 7.67
CA PRO A 157 13.40 -20.51 7.08
C PRO A 157 11.89 -20.71 7.08
N SER A 158 11.34 -20.93 5.89
CA SER A 158 9.92 -21.15 5.60
C SER A 158 9.22 -21.99 6.67
N GLN A 159 8.21 -21.43 7.32
CA GLN A 159 7.06 -22.21 7.76
C GLN A 159 6.03 -22.08 6.64
N GLU A 160 5.59 -23.22 6.12
CA GLU A 160 4.85 -23.39 4.87
C GLU A 160 3.83 -22.30 4.55
N LYS A 161 3.78 -21.90 3.28
CA LYS A 161 2.66 -21.15 2.69
C LYS A 161 1.35 -21.83 3.09
N PRO A 162 0.39 -21.15 3.72
CA PRO A 162 -0.99 -21.58 3.60
C PRO A 162 -1.33 -21.43 2.11
N SER A 163 -1.57 -22.56 1.47
CA SER A 163 -2.07 -22.66 0.10
C SER A 163 -3.20 -21.64 -0.09
N SER A 164 -2.95 -20.61 -0.89
CA SER A 164 -3.95 -19.64 -1.31
C SER A 164 -4.65 -20.25 -2.52
N ALA A 165 -5.80 -20.86 -2.26
CA ALA A 165 -6.85 -21.09 -3.24
C ALA A 165 -7.80 -19.89 -3.25
#